data_AF-A0AAE1C3X7-F1
#
_entry.id   AF-A0AAE1C3X7-F1
#
_cell.length_a   1.000
_cell.length_b   1.000
_cell.length_c   1.000
_cell.angle_alpha   90.00
_cell.angle_beta   90.00
_cell.angle_gamma   90.00
#
_symmetry.space_group_name_H-M   'P 1'
#
loop_
_entity.id
_entity.type
_entity.pdbx_description
1 polymer ?
#
loop_
_entity_poly.entity_id
_entity_poly.type
_entity_poly.pdbx_seq_one_letter_code
_entity_poly.pdbx_strand_id
1 'polypeptide(L)'
;MGWLSSDKSAVSAPEASQDGGYIAPDRSARQMCWDGRDSFFQCLERNGIVDSVKEDEKAKKMCSPELKEFEKHCASSWVTYFKKRRVMEYQRDMTIKKLSQEGATGMDMTGNGSMAAPASR
;
A
#
# COMPACT_ATOMS: atom_id res chain seq x y z
N MET A 1 26.17 31.07 28.49
CA MET A 1 24.73 31.20 28.77
C MET A 1 24.02 30.54 27.59
N GLY A 2 23.38 29.38 27.64
CA GLY A 2 22.62 28.72 28.71
C GLY A 2 21.17 28.60 28.23
N TRP A 3 20.61 27.37 28.24
CA TRP A 3 19.22 26.97 27.91
C TRP A 3 18.90 26.79 26.42
N LEU A 4 18.30 25.68 25.98
CA LEU A 4 17.06 25.00 26.42
C LEU A 4 17.25 23.45 26.38
N SER A 5 16.93 22.70 27.44
CA SER A 5 15.61 22.25 27.91
C SER A 5 14.99 21.09 27.11
N SER A 6 14.67 20.04 27.87
CA SER A 6 13.57 19.07 27.71
C SER A 6 13.71 17.88 26.76
N ASP A 7 13.86 16.73 27.41
CA ASP A 7 13.10 15.48 27.29
C ASP A 7 12.21 15.25 26.05
N LYS A 8 12.37 14.08 25.41
CA LYS A 8 11.38 12.98 25.44
C LYS A 8 11.74 11.88 24.44
N SER A 9 11.78 10.65 24.95
CA SER A 9 11.79 9.40 24.19
C SER A 9 10.73 9.42 23.09
N ALA A 10 11.17 9.47 21.83
CA ALA A 10 10.32 9.29 20.66
C ALA A 10 10.87 8.11 19.87
N VAL A 11 9.99 7.15 19.61
CA VAL A 11 10.22 5.88 18.88
C VAL A 11 11.21 6.09 17.73
N SER A 12 12.37 5.46 17.84
CA SER A 12 13.48 5.68 16.92
C SER A 12 13.14 5.20 15.52
N ALA A 13 13.50 6.05 14.57
CA ALA A 13 13.53 5.71 13.17
C ALA A 13 14.38 4.43 12.95
N PRO A 14 14.08 3.66 11.92
CA PRO A 14 14.87 2.52 11.47
C PRO A 14 16.36 2.85 11.39
N GLU A 15 17.17 2.11 12.13
CA GLU A 15 18.61 2.31 12.15
C GLU A 15 19.22 2.05 10.76
N ALA A 16 20.16 2.91 10.39
CA ALA A 16 20.99 2.71 9.22
C ALA A 16 21.97 1.55 9.52
N SER A 17 22.02 0.58 8.62
CA SER A 17 23.08 -0.42 8.55
C SER A 17 24.43 0.28 8.40
N GLN A 18 25.50 -0.34 8.90
CA GLN A 18 26.86 0.19 8.82
C GLN A 18 27.30 0.49 7.37
N ASP A 19 26.63 -0.09 6.37
CA ASP A 19 26.87 0.11 4.94
C ASP A 19 26.10 1.30 4.33
N GLY A 20 25.41 2.12 5.15
CA GLY A 20 24.58 3.24 4.67
C GLY A 20 23.24 2.81 4.06
N GLY A 21 22.91 1.52 4.11
CA GLY A 21 21.60 0.97 3.77
C GLY A 21 20.66 0.95 4.97
N TYR A 22 19.35 0.88 4.74
CA TYR A 22 18.36 0.73 5.81
C TYR A 22 18.36 -0.72 6.32
N ILE A 23 18.41 -0.96 7.65
CA ILE A 23 18.30 -2.32 8.20
C ILE A 23 16.90 -2.87 7.88
N ALA A 24 16.86 -3.85 6.96
CA ALA A 24 15.61 -4.53 6.65
C ALA A 24 15.10 -5.21 7.94
N PRO A 25 13.82 -5.00 8.32
CA PRO A 25 13.26 -5.70 9.47
C PRO A 25 13.40 -7.21 9.26
N ASP A 26 13.74 -7.93 10.33
CA ASP A 26 13.89 -9.39 10.32
C ASP A 26 12.68 -10.07 9.65
N ARG A 27 12.92 -11.22 8.99
CA ARG A 27 11.86 -11.94 8.24
C ARG A 27 10.62 -12.22 9.09
N SER A 28 10.81 -12.50 10.38
CA SER A 28 9.72 -12.71 11.35
C SER A 28 8.90 -11.44 11.58
N ALA A 29 9.53 -10.28 11.73
CA ALA A 29 8.86 -9.00 11.92
C ALA A 29 8.03 -8.63 10.68
N ARG A 30 8.53 -8.90 9.47
CA ARG A 30 7.78 -8.71 8.23
C ARG A 30 6.55 -9.62 8.15
N GLN A 31 6.69 -10.88 8.57
CA GLN A 31 5.58 -11.82 8.61
C GLN A 31 4.47 -11.30 9.54
N MET A 32 4.80 -10.88 10.76
CA MET A 32 3.82 -10.31 11.70
C MET A 32 3.11 -9.07 11.13
N CYS A 33 3.84 -8.22 10.41
CA CYS A 33 3.25 -7.07 9.72
C CYS A 33 2.21 -7.50 8.66
N TRP A 34 2.52 -8.52 7.86
CA TRP A 34 1.58 -9.05 6.86
C TRP A 34 0.37 -9.73 7.50
N ASP A 35 0.57 -10.49 8.58
CA ASP A 35 -0.52 -11.14 9.30
C ASP A 35 -1.49 -10.11 9.92
N GLY A 36 -0.95 -9.03 10.50
CA GLY A 36 -1.73 -7.90 11.00
C GLY A 36 -2.49 -7.16 9.89
N ARG A 37 -1.83 -6.94 8.73
CA ARG A 37 -2.46 -6.36 7.54
C ARG A 37 -3.65 -7.20 7.08
N ASP A 38 -3.45 -8.51 6.93
CA ASP A 38 -4.45 -9.40 6.36
C ASP A 38 -5.65 -9.56 7.32
N SER A 39 -5.39 -9.62 8.62
CA SER A 39 -6.44 -9.62 9.65
C SER A 39 -7.29 -8.34 9.60
N PHE A 40 -6.64 -7.17 9.51
CA PHE A 40 -7.34 -5.89 9.37
C PHE A 40 -8.17 -5.87 8.07
N PHE A 41 -7.61 -6.35 6.97
CA PHE A 41 -8.27 -6.38 5.67
C PHE A 41 -9.48 -7.33 5.61
N GLN A 42 -9.42 -8.47 6.28
CA GLN A 42 -10.57 -9.37 6.44
C GLN A 42 -11.67 -8.73 7.27
N CYS A 43 -11.32 -7.98 8.32
CA CYS A 43 -12.32 -7.24 9.09
C CYS A 43 -13.01 -6.16 8.23
N LEU A 44 -12.24 -5.41 7.45
CA LEU A 44 -12.80 -4.41 6.54
C LEU A 44 -13.77 -5.02 5.53
N GLU A 45 -13.41 -6.16 4.95
CA GLU A 45 -14.28 -6.88 3.99
C GLU A 45 -15.58 -7.36 4.63
N ARG A 46 -15.52 -7.97 5.82
CA ARG A 46 -16.71 -8.39 6.60
C ARG A 46 -17.67 -7.23 6.89
N ASN A 47 -17.16 -6.00 6.99
CA ASN A 47 -17.94 -4.81 7.28
C ASN A 47 -18.26 -3.95 6.03
N GLY A 48 -17.93 -4.43 4.83
CA GLY A 48 -18.17 -3.71 3.58
C GLY A 48 -17.40 -2.39 3.46
N ILE A 49 -16.21 -2.30 4.07
CA ILE A 49 -15.35 -1.11 4.02
C ILE A 49 -14.28 -1.33 2.96
N VAL A 50 -14.38 -0.60 1.86
CA VAL A 50 -13.38 -0.66 0.77
C VAL A 50 -12.28 0.36 1.00
N ASP A 51 -12.65 1.61 1.29
CA ASP A 51 -11.72 2.73 1.47
C ASP A 51 -11.57 3.08 2.95
N SER A 52 -10.68 2.37 3.64
CA SER A 52 -10.34 2.66 5.03
C SER A 52 -9.53 3.95 5.21
N VAL A 53 -9.12 4.63 4.13
CA VAL A 53 -8.44 5.94 4.21
C VAL A 53 -9.48 7.05 4.34
N LYS A 54 -10.59 6.96 3.59
CA LYS A 54 -11.71 7.89 3.71
C LYS A 54 -12.64 7.55 4.87
N GLU A 55 -12.92 6.27 5.09
CA GLU A 55 -13.80 5.79 6.16
C GLU A 55 -13.01 5.38 7.42
N ASP A 56 -11.98 6.14 7.80
CA ASP A 56 -11.07 5.80 8.90
C ASP A 56 -11.80 5.64 10.25
N GLU A 57 -12.74 6.53 10.56
CA GLU A 57 -13.54 6.44 11.80
C GLU A 57 -14.39 5.17 11.86
N LYS A 58 -14.96 4.76 10.73
CA LYS A 58 -15.75 3.53 10.63
C LYS A 58 -14.85 2.30 10.72
N ALA A 59 -13.68 2.34 10.06
CA ALA A 59 -12.68 1.29 10.17
C ALA A 59 -12.16 1.12 11.61
N LYS A 60 -11.89 2.22 12.32
CA LYS A 60 -11.50 2.21 13.73
C LYS A 60 -12.61 1.67 14.62
N LYS A 61 -13.87 2.03 14.36
CA LYS A 61 -15.01 1.58 15.17
C LYS A 61 -15.27 0.08 15.00
N MET A 62 -15.18 -0.45 13.79
CA MET A 62 -15.55 -1.83 13.48
C MET A 62 -14.35 -2.80 13.57
N CYS A 63 -13.13 -2.32 13.33
CA CYS A 63 -11.91 -3.13 13.20
C CYS A 63 -10.77 -2.60 14.09
N SER A 64 -11.10 -1.99 15.24
CA SER A 64 -10.12 -1.47 16.20
C SER A 64 -9.04 -2.48 16.60
N PRO A 65 -9.37 -3.73 16.98
CA PRO A 65 -8.35 -4.65 17.47
C PRO A 65 -7.37 -5.07 16.37
N GLU A 66 -7.86 -5.37 15.17
CA GLU A 66 -7.00 -5.73 14.05
C GLU A 66 -6.17 -4.53 13.56
N LEU A 67 -6.73 -3.31 13.59
CA LEU A 67 -6.01 -2.10 13.24
C LEU A 67 -4.85 -1.83 14.21
N LYS A 68 -5.06 -2.04 15.52
CA LYS A 68 -4.00 -1.89 16.53
C LYS A 68 -2.86 -2.88 16.30
N GLU A 69 -3.19 -4.13 15.97
CA GLU A 69 -2.16 -5.14 15.71
C GLU A 69 -1.39 -4.84 14.43
N PHE A 70 -2.09 -4.35 13.39
CA PHE A 70 -1.49 -3.90 12.14
C PHE A 70 -0.51 -2.73 12.38
N GLU A 71 -0.90 -1.72 13.15
CA GLU A 71 -0.06 -0.56 13.46
C GLU A 71 1.08 -0.88 14.45
N LYS A 72 0.91 -1.91 15.29
CA LYS A 72 1.93 -2.38 16.23
C LYS A 72 3.09 -3.11 15.54
N HIS A 73 2.80 -3.90 14.51
CA HIS A 73 3.81 -4.72 13.82
C HIS A 73 4.34 -4.12 12.52
N CYS A 74 3.60 -3.21 11.89
CA CYS A 74 4.05 -2.54 10.67
C CYS A 74 4.56 -1.11 10.93
N ALA A 75 5.57 -0.71 10.18
CA ALA A 75 5.96 0.69 10.10
C ALA A 75 4.79 1.55 9.57
N SER A 76 4.60 2.75 10.12
CA SER A 76 3.50 3.66 9.77
C SER A 76 3.45 4.01 8.27
N SER A 77 4.61 4.11 7.62
CA SER A 77 4.72 4.31 6.17
C SER A 77 4.16 3.12 5.38
N TRP A 78 4.40 1.89 5.85
CA TRP A 78 3.86 0.66 5.26
C TRP A 78 2.36 0.55 5.48
N VAL A 79 1.86 0.86 6.68
CA VAL A 79 0.42 0.91 6.98
C VAL A 79 -0.30 1.86 6.01
N THR A 80 0.23 3.07 5.88
CA THR A 80 -0.31 4.09 4.97
C THR A 80 -0.27 3.62 3.51
N TYR A 81 0.85 3.04 3.08
CA TYR A 81 0.99 2.50 1.74
C TYR A 81 -0.01 1.39 1.45
N PHE A 82 -0.17 0.41 2.34
CA PHE A 82 -1.08 -0.71 2.15
C PHE A 82 -2.55 -0.27 2.13
N LYS A 83 -2.96 0.64 3.02
CA LYS A 83 -4.32 1.20 3.01
C LYS A 83 -4.62 1.87 1.64
N LYS A 84 -3.69 2.68 1.13
CA LYS A 84 -3.82 3.31 -0.20
C LYS A 84 -3.81 2.29 -1.34
N ARG A 85 -2.91 1.31 -1.28
CA ARG A 85 -2.78 0.27 -2.31
C ARG A 85 -4.06 -0.54 -2.45
N ARG A 86 -4.68 -0.96 -1.33
CA ARG A 86 -5.96 -1.67 -1.35
C ARG A 86 -7.03 -0.91 -2.15
N VAL A 87 -7.13 0.40 -1.96
CA VAL A 87 -8.09 1.25 -2.68
C VAL A 87 -7.75 1.35 -4.17
N MET A 88 -6.47 1.53 -4.51
CA MET A 88 -6.06 1.60 -5.92
C MET A 88 -6.27 0.29 -6.66
N GLU A 89 -5.91 -0.85 -6.06
CA GLU A 89 -6.11 -2.17 -6.68
C GLU A 89 -7.61 -2.45 -6.84
N TYR A 90 -8.45 -2.09 -5.86
CA TYR A 90 -9.91 -2.19 -6.02
C TYR A 90 -10.42 -1.35 -7.20
N GLN A 91 -9.97 -0.10 -7.34
CA GLN A 91 -10.37 0.76 -8.48
C GLN A 91 -9.87 0.21 -9.81
N ARG A 92 -8.65 -0.32 -9.84
CA ARG A 92 -8.08 -1.00 -11.00
C ARG A 92 -8.95 -2.19 -11.40
N ASP A 93 -9.29 -3.06 -10.46
CA ASP A 93 -10.09 -4.26 -10.72
C ASP A 93 -11.51 -3.90 -11.20
N MET A 94 -12.12 -2.87 -10.62
CA MET A 94 -13.41 -2.35 -11.07
C MET A 94 -13.33 -1.78 -12.49
N THR A 95 -12.24 -1.09 -12.83
CA THR A 95 -12.00 -0.53 -14.16
C THR A 95 -11.78 -1.64 -15.18
N ILE A 96 -10.94 -2.63 -14.87
CA ILE A 96 -10.70 -3.80 -15.72
C ILE A 96 -12.01 -4.58 -15.93
N LYS A 97 -12.80 -4.77 -14.87
CA LYS A 97 -14.10 -5.43 -14.95
C LYS A 97 -15.05 -4.66 -15.87
N LYS A 98 -15.12 -3.33 -15.73
CA LYS A 98 -15.92 -2.47 -16.60
C LYS A 98 -15.47 -2.58 -18.07
N LEU A 99 -14.18 -2.43 -18.35
CA LEU A 99 -13.63 -2.56 -19.71
C LEU A 99 -13.86 -3.96 -20.30
N SER A 100 -13.77 -5.02 -19.49
CA SER A 100 -14.05 -6.38 -19.95
C SER A 100 -15.52 -6.62 -20.30
N GLN A 101 -16.44 -5.92 -19.60
CA GLN A 101 -17.88 -5.97 -19.84
C GLN A 101 -18.30 -5.07 -21.01
N GLU A 102 -17.63 -3.94 -21.20
CA GLU A 102 -17.79 -3.05 -22.35
C GLU A 102 -17.23 -3.69 -23.65
N GLY A 103 -16.54 -4.83 -23.55
CA GLY A 103 -15.78 -5.42 -24.65
C GLY A 103 -14.47 -4.65 -24.83
N ALA A 104 -13.35 -5.22 -25.24
CA ALA A 104 -13.17 -5.69 -26.61
C ALA A 104 -13.70 -4.74 -27.73
N THR A 105 -14.24 -3.55 -27.42
CA THR A 105 -14.59 -2.50 -28.38
C THR A 105 -13.46 -1.47 -28.40
N GLY A 106 -12.49 -1.69 -29.29
CA GLY A 106 -11.57 -0.64 -29.71
C GLY A 106 -10.21 -0.60 -29.01
N MET A 107 -9.52 -1.73 -28.90
CA MET A 107 -8.05 -1.68 -28.99
C MET A 107 -7.61 -2.35 -30.28
N ASP A 108 -8.17 -1.84 -31.38
CA ASP A 108 -7.45 -1.80 -32.65
C ASP A 108 -6.40 -0.71 -32.50
N MET A 109 -5.19 -1.10 -32.09
CA MET A 109 -3.99 -0.27 -32.23
C MET A 109 -3.52 -0.34 -33.69
N THR A 110 -4.38 -0.05 -34.65
CA THR A 110 -3.96 0.31 -36.01
C THR A 110 -4.05 1.82 -36.16
N GLY A 111 -2.88 2.43 -36.24
CA GLY A 111 -2.69 3.85 -36.52
C GLY A 111 -1.50 4.38 -35.73
N ASN A 112 -0.34 4.66 -36.31
CA ASN A 112 -0.05 4.94 -37.71
C ASN A 112 1.48 5.07 -37.91
N GLY A 113 1.99 4.73 -39.10
CA GLY A 113 3.14 5.44 -39.67
C GLY A 113 4.49 4.71 -39.73
N SER A 114 4.73 4.07 -40.88
CA SER A 114 6.01 3.97 -41.61
C SER A 114 7.34 4.14 -40.88
N MET A 115 8.12 3.06 -40.79
CA MET A 115 9.53 3.14 -41.20
C MET A 115 9.83 1.98 -42.14
N ALA A 116 9.95 2.32 -43.42
CA ALA A 116 10.42 1.40 -44.45
C ALA A 116 11.83 0.90 -44.08
N ALA A 117 12.02 -0.42 -44.09
CA ALA A 117 13.33 -1.03 -44.05
C ALA A 117 14.02 -0.84 -45.42
N PRO A 118 15.24 -0.28 -45.52
CA PRO A 118 15.98 -0.36 -46.76
C PRO A 118 16.48 -1.80 -46.93
N ALA A 119 16.16 -2.36 -48.09
CA ALA A 119 16.57 -3.67 -48.53
C ALA A 119 18.10 -3.79 -48.63
N SER A 120 18.60 -4.96 -48.27
CA SER A 120 19.97 -5.41 -48.49
C SER A 120 20.39 -5.31 -49.96
N ARG A 121 21.62 -4.84 -50.19
CA ARG A 121 22.51 -5.27 -51.27
C ARG A 121 23.94 -5.32 -50.75
#